data_AF-A0A0W1L0W5-F1
#
_entry.id   AF-A0A0W1L0W5-F1
#
_cell.length_a   1.000
_cell.length_b   1.000
_cell.length_c   1.000
_cell.angle_alpha   90.00
_cell.angle_beta   90.00
_cell.angle_gamma   90.00
#
_symmetry.space_group_name_H-M   'P 1'
#
loop_
_entity.id
_entity.type
_entity.pdbx_description
1 polymer ?
#
loop_
_entity_poly.entity_id
_entity_poly.type
_entity_poly.pdbx_seq_one_letter_code
_entity_poly.pdbx_strand_id
1 'polypeptide(L)'
;MYQIFLVIFFVALTGCETIKSMKQDVGTLSDNLFASSSSEQDTLNAYEKAQEAYAEASKMREQTTPLNAQQRSVWAELESEYQKLVAHPELAMEKESIFSENTLAENIMTQSLEFIELTAKAD
;
A
#
# COMPACT_ATOMS: atom_id res chain seq x y z
N MET A 1 -57.50 -3.07 5.05
CA MET A 1 -57.95 -3.71 6.30
C MET A 1 -56.84 -4.59 6.82
N TYR A 2 -56.35 -4.26 8.03
CA TYR A 2 -55.62 -5.02 9.07
C TYR A 2 -54.59 -6.10 8.66
N GLN A 3 -53.29 -5.90 8.88
CA GLN A 3 -52.51 -5.95 10.14
C GLN A 3 -52.18 -7.38 10.64
N ILE A 4 -50.89 -7.74 10.56
CA ILE A 4 -50.17 -8.68 11.45
C ILE A 4 -48.73 -8.13 11.53
N PHE A 5 -48.35 -7.41 12.60
CA PHE A 5 -47.65 -7.87 13.83
C PHE A 5 -46.23 -8.44 13.58
N LEU A 6 -45.18 -7.67 13.93
CA LEU A 6 -44.33 -7.87 15.14
C LEU A 6 -43.26 -8.96 14.86
N VAL A 7 -41.97 -8.64 14.74
CA VAL A 7 -41.03 -8.53 15.87
C VAL A 7 -39.95 -7.48 15.63
N ILE A 8 -39.90 -6.52 16.54
CA ILE A 8 -38.78 -5.64 16.82
C ILE A 8 -37.64 -6.50 17.41
N PHE A 9 -36.48 -6.55 16.75
CA PHE A 9 -35.24 -6.93 17.41
C PHE A 9 -34.35 -5.70 17.54
N PHE A 10 -34.61 -4.96 18.61
CA PHE A 10 -33.71 -3.97 19.17
C PHE A 10 -32.57 -4.74 19.86
N VAL A 11 -31.39 -4.78 19.24
CA VAL A 11 -30.15 -4.96 19.99
C VAL A 11 -29.44 -3.62 19.98
N ALA A 12 -29.90 -2.76 20.88
CA ALA A 12 -29.05 -1.74 21.43
C ALA A 12 -28.08 -2.43 22.40
N LEU A 13 -26.88 -2.75 21.92
CA LEU A 13 -25.71 -2.84 22.78
C LEU A 13 -24.88 -1.59 22.51
N THR A 14 -25.14 -0.61 23.36
CA THR A 14 -24.27 0.50 23.71
C THR A 14 -22.83 0.04 23.88
N GLY A 15 -21.92 0.69 23.15
CA GLY A 15 -20.49 0.46 23.24
C GLY A 15 -19.72 1.26 22.19
N CYS A 16 -20.03 2.54 22.06
CA CYS A 16 -19.24 3.47 21.27
C CYS A 16 -18.08 3.97 22.13
N GLU A 17 -17.02 3.18 22.25
CA GLU A 17 -15.68 3.65 22.57
C GLU A 17 -14.70 2.66 21.96
N THR A 18 -14.09 3.05 20.84
CA THR A 18 -12.64 2.92 20.54
C THR A 18 -12.42 3.51 19.15
N ILE A 19 -12.51 4.83 19.04
CA ILE A 19 -11.78 5.60 18.01
C ILE A 19 -10.47 6.01 18.67
N LYS A 20 -9.52 5.06 18.78
CA LYS A 20 -8.10 5.33 19.00
C LYS A 20 -7.30 4.02 19.04
N SER A 21 -7.07 3.42 17.88
CA SER A 21 -5.78 2.74 17.63
C SER A 21 -5.67 2.34 16.16
N MET A 22 -5.44 3.32 15.28
CA MET A 22 -5.02 3.04 13.89
C MET A 22 -3.66 3.68 13.58
N LYS A 23 -2.90 4.06 14.61
CA LYS A 23 -1.57 4.68 14.45
C LYS A 23 -0.40 3.82 14.94
N GLN A 24 -0.66 2.60 15.44
CA GLN A 24 0.40 1.77 16.01
C GLN A 24 0.92 0.68 15.06
N ASP A 25 0.20 0.35 13.98
CA ASP A 25 0.63 -0.71 13.05
C ASP A 25 1.52 -0.26 11.88
N VAL A 26 1.73 1.05 11.71
CA VAL A 26 2.69 1.54 10.69
C VAL A 26 4.14 1.32 11.17
N GLY A 27 4.39 1.39 12.49
CA GLY A 27 5.71 1.21 13.07
C GLY A 27 6.14 -0.26 13.17
N THR A 28 5.22 -1.17 13.52
CA THR A 28 5.46 -2.62 13.60
C THR A 28 5.54 -3.30 12.23
N LEU A 29 4.91 -2.72 11.21
CA LEU A 29 5.13 -3.11 9.81
C LEU A 29 6.55 -2.76 9.37
N SER A 30 7.01 -1.53 9.68
CA SER A 30 8.38 -1.07 9.41
C SER A 30 9.44 -1.94 10.10
N ASP A 31 9.29 -2.23 11.39
CA ASP A 31 10.31 -2.98 12.14
C ASP A 31 10.44 -4.46 11.72
N ASN A 32 9.38 -5.05 11.16
CA ASN A 32 9.42 -6.43 10.64
C ASN A 32 9.73 -6.51 9.13
N LEU A 33 9.75 -5.39 8.40
CA LEU A 33 10.10 -5.34 6.97
C LEU A 33 11.60 -5.56 6.71
N PHE A 34 12.46 -5.24 7.69
CA PHE A 34 13.92 -5.23 7.50
C PHE A 34 14.68 -6.39 8.17
N ALA A 35 13.98 -7.40 8.71
CA ALA A 35 14.64 -8.54 9.36
C ALA A 35 15.20 -9.53 8.31
N SER A 36 16.50 -9.40 8.02
CA SER A 36 17.22 -10.07 6.95
C SER A 36 17.55 -11.56 7.22
N SER A 37 17.13 -12.45 6.33
CA SER A 37 17.82 -13.72 6.04
C SER A 37 17.51 -14.20 4.61
N SER A 38 18.11 -13.56 3.61
CA SER A 38 17.93 -13.77 2.16
C SER A 38 17.64 -15.23 1.76
N SER A 39 16.36 -15.57 1.75
CA SER A 39 15.81 -16.81 1.24
C SER A 39 14.98 -16.50 -0.02
N GLU A 40 14.85 -17.46 -0.93
CA GLU A 40 13.95 -17.31 -2.10
C GLU A 40 12.53 -16.91 -1.67
N GLN A 41 12.11 -17.35 -0.48
CA GLN A 41 10.83 -17.00 0.13
C GLN A 41 10.73 -15.51 0.47
N ASP A 42 11.82 -14.88 0.93
CA ASP A 42 11.83 -13.43 1.21
C ASP A 42 11.75 -12.61 -0.08
N THR A 43 12.38 -13.10 -1.15
CA THR A 43 12.32 -12.46 -2.48
C THR A 43 10.91 -12.51 -3.04
N LEU A 44 10.24 -13.66 -2.93
CA LEU A 44 8.84 -13.81 -3.33
C LEU A 44 7.92 -12.91 -2.50
N ASN A 45 8.09 -12.88 -1.18
CA ASN A 45 7.31 -12.03 -0.28
C ASN A 45 7.50 -10.53 -0.60
N ALA A 46 8.75 -10.10 -0.84
CA ALA A 46 9.05 -8.73 -1.25
C ALA A 46 8.41 -8.37 -2.59
N TYR A 47 8.46 -9.28 -3.56
CA TYR A 47 7.79 -9.13 -4.84
C TYR A 47 6.28 -8.97 -4.69
N GLU A 48 5.61 -9.88 -3.97
CA GLU A 48 4.15 -9.85 -3.76
C GLU A 48 3.72 -8.54 -3.09
N LYS A 49 4.42 -8.12 -2.03
CA LYS A 49 4.13 -6.84 -1.35
C LYS A 49 4.28 -5.63 -2.26
N ALA A 50 5.32 -5.60 -3.09
CA ALA A 50 5.51 -4.51 -4.06
C ALA A 50 4.39 -4.50 -5.12
N GLN A 51 3.90 -5.68 -5.55
CA GLN A 51 2.75 -5.76 -6.45
C GLN A 51 1.47 -5.23 -5.80
N GLU A 52 1.21 -5.59 -4.54
CA GLU A 52 0.05 -5.09 -3.80
C GLU A 52 0.08 -3.57 -3.65
N ALA A 53 1.23 -3.02 -3.28
CA ALA A 53 1.41 -1.57 -3.13
C ALA A 53 1.18 -0.83 -4.46
N TYR A 54 1.78 -1.32 -5.55
CA TYR A 54 1.57 -0.74 -6.88
C TYR A 54 0.10 -0.82 -7.32
N ALA A 55 -0.56 -1.96 -7.09
CA ALA A 55 -1.95 -2.14 -7.45
C ALA A 55 -2.86 -1.13 -6.72
N GLU A 56 -2.59 -0.85 -5.45
CA GLU A 56 -3.34 0.17 -4.70
C GLU A 56 -3.08 1.58 -5.22
N ALA A 57 -1.83 1.94 -5.50
CA ALA A 57 -1.49 3.23 -6.11
C ALA A 57 -2.13 3.38 -7.51
N SER A 58 -2.20 2.32 -8.30
CA SER A 58 -2.85 2.32 -9.61
C SER A 58 -4.35 2.61 -9.52
N LYS A 59 -5.06 2.02 -8.55
CA LYS A 59 -6.47 2.34 -8.30
C LYS A 59 -6.65 3.82 -7.98
N MET A 60 -5.78 4.38 -7.14
CA MET A 60 -5.84 5.81 -6.81
C MET A 60 -5.58 6.68 -8.05
N ARG A 61 -4.62 6.31 -8.90
CA ARG A 61 -4.37 7.03 -10.16
C ARG A 61 -5.60 7.04 -11.07
N GLU A 62 -6.29 5.92 -11.20
CA GLU A 62 -7.51 5.83 -12.02
C GLU A 62 -8.62 6.75 -11.50
N GLN A 63 -8.69 6.95 -10.18
CA GLN A 63 -9.65 7.84 -9.54
C GLN A 63 -9.25 9.32 -9.63
N THR A 64 -7.95 9.61 -9.69
CA THR A 64 -7.41 10.97 -9.66
C THR A 64 -6.91 11.38 -11.04
N THR A 65 -7.81 11.96 -11.84
CA THR A 65 -7.48 12.55 -13.14
C THR A 65 -8.08 13.95 -13.25
N PRO A 66 -7.30 15.00 -13.58
CA PRO A 66 -5.89 14.95 -14.01
C PRO A 66 -4.88 15.00 -12.84
N LEU A 67 -3.77 14.26 -12.96
CA LEU A 67 -2.63 14.37 -12.05
C LEU A 67 -1.92 15.73 -12.17
N ASN A 68 -1.37 16.26 -11.08
CA ASN A 68 -0.49 17.43 -11.11
C ASN A 68 0.96 17.06 -11.50
N ALA A 69 1.85 18.04 -11.62
CA ALA A 69 3.24 17.79 -12.07
C ALA A 69 4.02 16.86 -11.14
N GLN A 70 3.85 17.00 -9.81
CA GLN A 70 4.54 16.17 -8.83
C GLN A 70 4.02 14.73 -8.85
N GLN A 71 2.69 14.55 -8.83
CA GLN A 71 2.04 13.24 -8.93
C GLN A 71 2.46 12.50 -10.20
N ARG A 72 2.54 13.20 -11.34
CA ARG A 72 3.03 12.60 -12.60
C ARG A 72 4.48 12.15 -12.53
N SER A 73 5.33 12.92 -11.84
CA SER A 73 6.75 12.57 -11.69
C SER A 73 6.92 11.29 -10.88
N VAL A 74 6.30 11.24 -9.69
CA VAL A 74 6.34 10.07 -8.81
C VAL A 74 5.72 8.85 -9.50
N TRP A 75 4.60 9.04 -10.21
CA TRP A 75 3.97 7.96 -10.95
C TRP A 75 4.86 7.38 -12.06
N ALA A 76 5.57 8.24 -12.81
CA ALA A 76 6.43 7.78 -13.90
C ALA A 76 7.61 6.94 -13.39
N GLU A 77 8.19 7.33 -12.25
CA GLU A 77 9.27 6.58 -11.58
C GLU A 77 8.74 5.23 -11.06
N LEU A 78 7.64 5.27 -10.32
CA LEU A 78 6.95 4.08 -9.82
C LEU A 78 6.60 3.08 -10.93
N GLU A 79 6.03 3.56 -12.03
CA GLU A 79 5.65 2.72 -13.16
C GLU A 79 6.90 2.11 -13.83
N SER A 80 7.98 2.87 -13.96
CA SER A 80 9.25 2.36 -14.50
C SER A 80 9.84 1.26 -13.64
N GLU A 81 9.95 1.48 -12.33
CA GLU A 81 10.49 0.48 -11.40
C GLU A 81 9.61 -0.76 -11.32
N TYR A 82 8.29 -0.60 -11.30
CA TYR A 82 7.35 -1.71 -11.30
C TYR A 82 7.49 -2.57 -12.55
N GLN A 83 7.63 -1.98 -13.74
CA GLN A 83 7.86 -2.75 -14.97
C GLN A 83 9.18 -3.52 -14.93
N LYS A 84 10.23 -2.95 -14.31
CA LYS A 84 11.49 -3.66 -14.08
C LYS A 84 11.29 -4.86 -13.15
N LEU A 85 10.55 -4.70 -12.05
CA LEU A 85 10.25 -5.78 -11.12
C LEU A 85 9.39 -6.88 -11.75
N VAL A 86 8.40 -6.54 -12.57
CA VAL A 86 7.56 -7.53 -13.28
C VAL A 86 8.38 -8.33 -14.29
N ALA A 87 9.30 -7.69 -15.00
CA ALA A 87 10.20 -8.36 -15.94
C ALA A 87 11.22 -9.26 -15.22
N HIS A 88 11.62 -8.87 -14.00
CA HIS A 88 12.68 -9.52 -13.22
C HIS A 88 12.30 -9.64 -11.73
N PRO A 89 11.41 -10.57 -11.36
CA PRO A 89 10.96 -10.76 -9.98
C PRO A 89 12.10 -11.08 -9.00
N GLU A 90 13.17 -11.72 -9.49
CA GLU A 90 14.37 -12.05 -8.73
C GLU A 90 15.10 -10.82 -8.17
N LEU A 91 14.87 -9.64 -8.75
CA LEU A 91 15.48 -8.38 -8.31
C LEU A 91 14.73 -7.73 -7.14
N ALA A 92 13.64 -8.33 -6.63
CA ALA A 92 12.81 -7.72 -5.58
C ALA A 92 13.63 -7.28 -4.35
N MET A 93 14.60 -8.08 -3.94
CA MET A 93 15.50 -7.78 -2.82
C MET A 93 16.85 -7.20 -3.26
N GLU A 94 17.05 -6.93 -4.54
CA GLU A 94 18.28 -6.32 -5.03
C GLU A 94 18.24 -4.81 -4.75
N LYS A 95 19.33 -4.30 -4.18
CA LYS A 95 19.53 -2.86 -4.02
C LYS A 95 19.65 -2.23 -5.40
N GLU A 96 18.91 -1.14 -5.64
CA GLU A 96 18.93 -0.48 -6.93
C GLU A 96 20.31 0.12 -7.28
N SER A 97 21.05 0.52 -6.25
CA SER A 97 22.38 1.13 -6.37
C SER A 97 23.20 0.85 -5.12
N ILE A 98 24.53 0.92 -5.24
CA ILE A 98 25.46 0.84 -4.11
C ILE A 98 25.28 1.98 -3.09
N PHE A 99 24.61 3.06 -3.49
CA PHE A 99 24.30 4.21 -2.64
C PHE A 99 22.86 4.19 -2.11
N SER A 100 22.02 3.27 -2.60
CA SER A 100 20.66 3.10 -2.11
C SER A 100 20.67 2.11 -0.95
N GLU A 101 19.95 2.48 0.12
CA GLU A 101 19.67 1.52 1.20
C GLU A 101 18.47 0.64 0.89
N ASN A 102 17.65 1.04 -0.07
CA ASN A 102 16.42 0.35 -0.43
C ASN A 102 16.64 -0.65 -1.57
N THR A 103 15.95 -1.77 -1.44
CA THR A 103 15.73 -2.75 -2.51
C THR A 103 14.72 -2.23 -3.53
N LEU A 104 14.68 -2.85 -4.71
CA LEU A 104 13.70 -2.52 -5.75
C LEU A 104 12.26 -2.61 -5.24
N ALA A 105 11.93 -3.65 -4.47
CA ALA A 105 10.60 -3.78 -3.87
C ALA A 105 10.29 -2.65 -2.87
N GLU A 106 11.26 -2.26 -2.05
CA GLU A 106 11.10 -1.17 -1.07
C GLU A 106 10.91 0.19 -1.72
N ASN A 107 11.58 0.47 -2.84
CA ASN A 107 11.36 1.70 -3.61
C ASN A 107 9.95 1.75 -4.19
N ILE A 108 9.50 0.66 -4.84
CA ILE A 108 8.13 0.57 -5.39
C ILE A 108 7.09 0.76 -4.27
N MET A 109 7.26 0.13 -3.12
CA MET A 109 6.37 0.30 -1.97
C MET A 109 6.36 1.76 -1.47
N THR A 110 7.54 2.36 -1.35
CA THR A 110 7.70 3.75 -0.86
C THR A 110 7.07 4.76 -1.82
N GLN A 111 7.37 4.65 -3.11
CA GLN A 111 6.81 5.53 -4.14
C GLN A 111 5.31 5.32 -4.33
N SER A 112 4.80 4.09 -4.14
CA SER A 112 3.35 3.82 -4.12
C SER A 112 2.66 4.58 -3.00
N LEU A 113 3.20 4.51 -1.78
CA LEU A 113 2.67 5.25 -0.64
C LEU A 113 2.78 6.76 -0.84
N GLU A 114 3.91 7.25 -1.34
CA GLU A 114 4.10 8.67 -1.67
C GLU A 114 3.03 9.14 -2.67
N PHE A 115 2.81 8.38 -3.75
CA PHE A 115 1.80 8.72 -4.75
C PHE A 115 0.39 8.76 -4.15
N ILE A 116 0.02 7.76 -3.34
CA ILE A 116 -1.27 7.71 -2.64
C ILE A 116 -1.44 8.92 -1.72
N GLU A 117 -0.40 9.28 -0.95
CA GLU A 117 -0.44 10.44 -0.07
C GLU A 117 -0.54 11.77 -0.83
N LEU A 118 0.23 11.94 -1.90
CA LEU A 118 0.18 13.12 -2.76
C LEU A 118 -1.19 13.29 -3.42
N THR A 119 -1.84 12.16 -3.70
CA THR A 119 -3.19 12.13 -4.26
C THR A 119 -4.22 12.52 -3.21
N ALA A 120 -4.19 11.89 -2.03
CA ALA A 120 -5.13 12.16 -0.93
C ALA A 120 -5.02 13.59 -0.36
N LYS A 121 -3.85 14.24 -0.47
CA LYS A 121 -3.65 15.64 -0.05
C LYS A 121 -4.11 16.68 -1.09
N ALA A 122 -4.35 16.26 -2.34
CA ALA A 122 -4.74 17.14 -3.43
C ALA A 122 -6.26 17.26 -3.61
N ASP A 123 -7.04 16.37 -2.99
CA ASP A 123 -8.50 16.43 -2.84
C ASP A 123 -8.92 17.33 -1.67
#